data_AF-A0A357XRB0-F1
#
_entry.id   AF-A0A357XRB0-F1
#
_cell.length_a   1.000
_cell.length_b   1.000
_cell.length_c   1.000
_cell.angle_alpha   90.00
_cell.angle_beta   90.00
_cell.angle_gamma   90.00
#
_symmetry.space_group_name_H-M   'P 1'
#
loop_
_entity.id
_entity.type
_entity.pdbx_description
1 polymer ?
#
loop_
_entity_poly.entity_id
_entity_poly.type
_entity_poly.pdbx_seq_one_letter_code
_entity_poly.pdbx_strand_id
1 'polypeptide(L)'
;MFAKGVKLLVVSLPFFFVVGVLSAQPIAYQTWAVDAAQEGRRDAVIASLGRPSLDDRPGVEQFFKSYYIARWTDAANESQLATYRRELLKDDCTKVHNNNRAYLLGLIQTQMASIAENKDIFPAGRYNAILTIGMLSEKEESGSTPPVVYAEALPYLVKTSTNEEMPPYIRVGALGGVVRHAQAGIADAARRNDALALFCRIIVAGKPKEDRPVDEQQLLDWSREKAIEGIQGLRLTGARQEGLATLLEVAESPAETPQIRYLAVRALGDLDFEAAVAAGAEVPFQKIATVIIELAKFTCQNEPKLIQEALMDSSVNLANLQQGGSGRPMMPVFGMGAARGGGPPGAANPAEYEMISESISRLKFAFSSFRNGLLGRNSRVSGADNATGILPFLKDDPAERKINNTARLFQTFMEVLDQGPAPAAKPAPGTAAQTVPVDPKAPKVTLQDIVEELEALLEKINANFPA
;
A
#
# COMPACT_ATOMS: atom_id res chain seq x y z
N MET A 1 19.10 -42.65 -40.14
CA MET A 1 20.38 -42.43 -40.83
C MET A 1 20.60 -40.93 -40.98
N PHE A 2 21.83 -40.50 -40.69
CA PHE A 2 22.40 -39.14 -40.74
C PHE A 2 22.07 -38.13 -39.64
N ALA A 3 22.94 -38.21 -38.62
CA ALA A 3 23.40 -37.13 -37.76
C ALA A 3 24.30 -36.12 -38.52
N LYS A 4 24.28 -34.85 -38.09
CA LYS A 4 25.36 -33.84 -38.09
C LYS A 4 24.92 -32.80 -37.03
N GLY A 5 25.59 -32.54 -35.92
CA GLY A 5 27.03 -32.50 -35.67
C GLY A 5 27.48 -31.03 -35.51
N VAL A 6 26.88 -30.27 -34.59
CA VAL A 6 27.31 -28.89 -34.27
C VAL A 6 28.31 -28.96 -33.11
N LYS A 7 29.59 -28.71 -33.42
CA LYS A 7 30.65 -28.54 -32.43
C LYS A 7 30.54 -27.15 -31.82
N LEU A 8 30.15 -27.07 -30.55
CA LEU A 8 30.21 -25.86 -29.75
C LEU A 8 31.68 -25.59 -29.38
N LEU A 9 32.27 -24.55 -29.97
CA LEU A 9 33.61 -24.09 -29.66
C LEU A 9 33.55 -23.23 -28.39
N VAL A 10 33.87 -23.82 -27.24
CA VAL A 10 34.00 -23.08 -25.97
C VAL A 10 35.36 -22.37 -25.97
N VAL A 11 35.35 -21.08 -26.32
CA VAL A 11 36.52 -20.21 -26.19
C VAL A 11 36.53 -19.66 -24.76
N SER A 12 37.40 -20.21 -23.92
CA SER A 12 37.69 -19.69 -22.59
C SER A 12 38.50 -18.39 -22.72
N LEU A 13 37.85 -17.25 -22.55
CA LEU A 13 38.48 -15.94 -22.43
C LEU A 13 38.73 -15.65 -20.95
N PRO A 14 39.97 -15.36 -20.52
CA PRO A 14 40.25 -14.98 -19.14
C PRO A 14 39.62 -13.62 -18.84
N PHE A 15 38.56 -13.62 -18.03
CA PHE A 15 37.97 -12.43 -17.43
C PHE A 15 38.96 -11.86 -16.40
N PHE A 16 39.76 -10.88 -16.81
CA PHE A 16 40.51 -10.04 -15.89
C PHE A 16 39.53 -9.12 -15.17
N PHE A 17 39.16 -9.46 -13.93
CA PHE A 17 38.56 -8.52 -12.99
C PHE A 17 39.60 -7.50 -12.58
N VAL A 18 39.70 -6.39 -13.33
CA VAL A 18 40.35 -5.18 -12.85
C VAL A 18 39.40 -4.57 -11.82
N VAL A 19 39.67 -4.82 -10.54
CA VAL A 19 39.06 -4.10 -9.41
C VAL A 19 39.65 -2.70 -9.40
N GLY A 20 39.20 -1.88 -10.34
CA GLY A 20 39.42 -0.44 -10.29
C GLY A 20 38.55 0.12 -9.19
N VAL A 21 39.15 0.61 -8.11
CA VAL A 21 38.49 1.51 -7.17
C VAL A 21 38.20 2.79 -7.94
N LEU A 22 37.09 2.78 -8.68
CA LEU A 22 36.50 3.98 -9.25
C LEU A 22 36.04 4.80 -8.05
N SER A 23 36.84 5.78 -7.65
CA SER A 23 36.38 6.86 -6.80
C SER A 23 35.24 7.54 -7.56
N ALA A 24 34.00 7.15 -7.22
CA ALA A 24 32.81 7.77 -7.76
C ALA A 24 32.95 9.27 -7.45
N GLN A 25 33.22 10.07 -8.48
CA GLN A 25 33.24 11.51 -8.34
C GLN A 25 31.88 11.91 -7.77
N PRO A 26 31.83 12.76 -6.74
CA PRO A 26 30.56 13.20 -6.18
C PRO A 26 29.74 13.80 -7.32
N ILE A 27 28.57 13.23 -7.56
CA ILE A 27 27.63 13.76 -8.56
C ILE A 27 27.24 15.15 -8.07
N ALA A 28 27.70 16.18 -8.77
CA ALA A 28 27.36 17.56 -8.46
C ALA A 28 25.92 17.81 -8.91
N TYR A 29 25.01 17.86 -7.94
CA TYR A 29 23.62 18.21 -8.20
C TYR A 29 23.46 19.74 -8.34
N GLN A 30 22.53 20.16 -9.20
CA GLN A 30 22.12 21.54 -9.32
C GLN A 30 21.39 21.98 -8.06
N THR A 31 21.91 23.02 -7.41
CA THR A 31 21.24 23.75 -6.33
C THR A 31 20.75 25.09 -6.89
N TRP A 32 19.49 25.45 -6.64
CA TRP A 32 19.00 26.79 -6.92
C TRP A 32 19.53 27.75 -5.86
N ALA A 33 19.89 28.97 -6.28
CA ALA A 33 20.41 29.97 -5.38
C ALA A 33 19.36 30.30 -4.29
N VAL A 34 19.72 30.06 -3.03
CA VAL A 34 18.89 30.39 -1.86
C VAL A 34 19.24 31.81 -1.43
N ASP A 35 18.31 32.74 -1.64
CA ASP A 35 18.43 34.12 -1.17
C ASP A 35 18.07 34.19 0.32
N ALA A 36 19.06 34.00 1.19
CA ALA A 36 18.90 34.05 2.64
C ALA A 36 18.35 35.40 3.14
N ALA A 37 18.49 36.50 2.38
CA ALA A 37 17.90 37.79 2.75
C ALA A 37 16.35 37.75 2.77
N GLN A 38 15.74 36.76 2.10
CA GLN A 38 14.30 36.55 2.10
C GLN A 38 13.79 35.82 3.34
N GLU A 39 14.64 35.18 4.14
CA GLU A 39 14.21 34.39 5.32
C GLU A 39 13.34 35.21 6.27
N GLY A 40 13.78 36.43 6.60
CA GLY A 40 13.04 37.36 7.45
C GLY A 40 11.72 37.87 6.86
N ARG A 41 11.44 37.62 5.57
CA ARG A 41 10.18 38.02 4.90
C ARG A 41 9.09 36.98 5.00
N ARG A 42 9.38 35.75 5.47
CA ARG A 42 8.40 34.65 5.52
C ARG A 42 7.09 35.06 6.16
N ASP A 43 7.13 35.56 7.39
CA ASP A 43 5.91 35.91 8.13
C ASP A 43 5.13 37.05 7.46
N ALA A 44 5.84 38.03 6.87
CA ALA A 44 5.21 39.12 6.13
C ALA A 44 4.51 38.62 4.84
N VAL A 45 5.16 37.72 4.09
CA VAL A 45 4.60 37.11 2.88
C VAL A 45 3.38 36.26 3.23
N ILE A 46 3.47 35.38 4.23
CA ILE A 46 2.33 34.56 4.67
C ILE A 46 1.19 35.43 5.22
N ALA A 47 1.49 36.48 5.99
CA ALA A 47 0.49 37.44 6.44
C ALA A 47 -0.19 38.18 5.28
N SER A 48 0.53 38.48 4.19
CA SER A 48 -0.06 39.08 2.99
C SER A 48 -1.04 38.13 2.28
N LEU A 49 -0.71 36.83 2.22
CA LEU A 49 -1.57 35.80 1.65
C LEU A 49 -2.85 35.55 2.48
N GLY A 50 -2.82 35.86 3.77
CA GLY A 50 -3.97 35.83 4.68
C GLY A 50 -4.97 36.98 4.51
N ARG A 51 -4.69 37.96 3.63
CA ARG A 51 -5.59 39.11 3.37
C ARG A 51 -6.58 38.82 2.24
N PRO A 52 -7.76 39.48 2.20
CA PRO A 52 -8.72 39.30 1.11
C PRO A 52 -8.22 39.69 -0.28
N SER A 53 -7.31 40.67 -0.36
CA SER A 53 -6.62 41.09 -1.58
C SER A 53 -5.13 40.77 -1.48
N LEU A 54 -4.53 40.41 -2.61
CA LEU A 54 -3.10 40.15 -2.74
C LEU A 54 -2.49 41.12 -3.74
N ASP A 55 -2.01 42.25 -3.21
CA ASP A 55 -1.49 43.35 -4.02
C ASP A 55 -0.06 43.06 -4.55
N ASP A 56 0.74 42.27 -3.81
CA ASP A 56 2.14 41.96 -4.13
C ASP A 56 2.35 40.51 -4.64
N ARG A 57 1.61 40.12 -5.69
CA ARG A 57 1.81 38.80 -6.32
C ARG A 57 3.26 38.54 -6.76
N PRO A 58 3.96 39.50 -7.42
CA PRO A 58 5.35 39.29 -7.83
C PRO A 58 6.30 39.07 -6.65
N GLY A 59 6.11 39.79 -5.54
CA GLY A 59 6.92 39.59 -4.33
C GLY A 59 6.70 38.23 -3.69
N VAL A 60 5.46 37.72 -3.68
CA VAL A 60 5.18 36.33 -3.26
C VAL A 60 5.86 35.33 -4.19
N GLU A 61 5.71 35.48 -5.50
CA GLU A 61 6.34 34.57 -6.47
C GLU A 61 7.86 34.52 -6.30
N GLN A 62 8.49 35.70 -6.19
CA GLN A 62 9.92 35.81 -5.97
C GLN A 62 10.34 35.14 -4.66
N PHE A 63 9.62 35.37 -3.55
CA PHE A 63 9.91 34.74 -2.27
C PHE A 63 9.86 33.20 -2.35
N PHE A 64 8.81 32.66 -2.97
CA PHE A 64 8.68 31.22 -3.14
C PHE A 64 9.80 30.66 -4.02
N LYS A 65 10.11 31.33 -5.13
CA LYS A 65 11.13 30.89 -6.09
C LYS A 65 12.55 30.97 -5.56
N SER A 66 12.93 32.09 -4.93
CA SER A 66 14.33 32.36 -4.56
C SER A 66 14.72 31.92 -3.15
N TYR A 67 13.75 31.57 -2.29
CA TYR A 67 14.04 31.12 -0.94
C TYR A 67 13.23 29.90 -0.54
N TYR A 68 11.90 30.03 -0.48
CA TYR A 68 11.07 29.06 0.23
C TYR A 68 11.10 27.65 -0.40
N ILE A 69 11.08 27.58 -1.73
CA ILE A 69 11.18 26.34 -2.52
C ILE A 69 12.64 26.07 -2.92
N ALA A 70 13.46 27.11 -3.18
CA ALA A 70 14.87 26.94 -3.54
C ALA A 70 15.65 26.09 -2.52
N ARG A 71 15.39 26.27 -1.21
CA ARG A 71 16.04 25.48 -0.14
C ARG A 71 15.81 23.97 -0.22
N TRP A 72 14.81 23.52 -0.99
CA TRP A 72 14.51 22.10 -1.21
C TRP A 72 15.45 21.46 -2.25
N THR A 73 16.17 22.29 -3.02
CA THR A 73 17.10 21.85 -4.07
C THR A 73 18.54 21.71 -3.58
N ASP A 74 18.81 22.13 -2.35
CA ASP A 74 20.11 21.96 -1.71
C ASP A 74 20.21 20.60 -1.00
N ALA A 75 21.14 19.76 -1.45
CA ALA A 75 21.39 18.44 -0.85
C ALA A 75 21.82 18.53 0.63
N ALA A 76 22.42 19.65 1.06
CA ALA A 76 22.74 19.88 2.47
C ALA A 76 21.48 19.91 3.37
N ASN A 77 20.32 20.19 2.79
CA ASN A 77 19.03 20.25 3.49
C ASN A 77 18.23 18.94 3.42
N GLU A 78 18.80 17.82 2.96
CA GLU A 78 18.07 16.56 2.77
C GLU A 78 17.30 16.13 4.04
N SER A 79 17.94 16.21 5.21
CA SER A 79 17.31 15.88 6.50
C SER A 79 16.15 16.80 6.89
N GLN A 80 16.05 17.99 6.28
CA GLN A 80 15.04 19.00 6.57
C GLN A 80 13.85 18.97 5.61
N LEU A 81 13.91 18.21 4.50
CA LEU A 81 12.86 18.22 3.48
C LEU A 81 11.47 17.86 4.04
N ALA A 82 11.40 16.90 4.97
CA ALA A 82 10.15 16.55 5.64
C ALA A 82 9.61 17.71 6.50
N THR A 83 10.50 18.45 7.16
CA THR A 83 10.16 19.66 7.93
C THR A 83 9.64 20.76 7.01
N TYR A 84 10.33 21.06 5.91
CA TYR A 84 9.91 22.08 4.96
C TYR A 84 8.56 21.76 4.31
N ARG A 85 8.30 20.49 4.01
CA ARG A 85 6.99 20.05 3.50
C ARG A 85 5.87 20.26 4.53
N ARG A 86 6.13 19.94 5.80
CA ARG A 86 5.16 20.17 6.88
C ARG A 86 4.91 21.66 7.06
N GLU A 87 5.97 22.46 7.11
CA GLU A 87 5.91 23.92 7.22
C GLU A 87 5.02 24.51 6.11
N LEU A 88 5.24 24.11 4.87
CA LEU A 88 4.44 24.57 3.74
C LEU A 88 2.96 24.18 3.87
N LEU A 89 2.69 22.88 4.07
CA LEU A 89 1.33 22.34 3.95
C LEU A 89 0.48 22.56 5.20
N LYS A 90 1.05 22.39 6.39
CA LYS A 90 0.32 22.46 7.66
C LYS A 90 0.39 23.85 8.30
N ASP A 91 1.51 24.55 8.18
CA ASP A 91 1.68 25.82 8.90
C ASP A 91 1.32 27.03 8.05
N ASP A 92 1.67 27.02 6.77
CA ASP A 92 1.55 28.22 5.92
C ASP A 92 0.31 28.18 5.02
N CYS A 93 0.03 27.06 4.34
CA CYS A 93 -1.17 26.92 3.49
C CYS A 93 -2.49 27.06 4.27
N THR A 94 -2.50 26.74 5.57
CA THR A 94 -3.67 26.88 6.45
C THR A 94 -4.01 28.33 6.79
N LYS A 95 -3.05 29.27 6.65
CA LYS A 95 -3.22 30.70 6.97
C LYS A 95 -3.68 31.54 5.77
N VAL A 96 -3.77 30.94 4.59
CA VAL A 96 -4.04 31.64 3.32
C VAL A 96 -5.53 31.95 3.20
N HIS A 97 -5.85 33.18 2.83
CA HIS A 97 -7.23 33.58 2.57
C HIS A 97 -7.77 32.86 1.32
N ASN A 98 -9.05 32.47 1.34
CA ASN A 98 -9.69 31.70 0.26
C ASN A 98 -9.48 32.33 -1.13
N ASN A 99 -9.58 33.66 -1.25
CA ASN A 99 -9.37 34.38 -2.52
C ASN A 99 -7.97 34.21 -3.14
N ASN A 100 -6.95 33.95 -2.31
CA ASN A 100 -5.55 33.82 -2.74
C ASN A 100 -5.13 32.35 -2.89
N ARG A 101 -5.98 31.43 -2.46
CA ARG A 101 -5.64 30.03 -2.29
C ARG A 101 -5.35 29.33 -3.62
N ALA A 102 -6.22 29.50 -4.61
CA ALA A 102 -6.01 28.95 -5.95
C ALA A 102 -4.71 29.47 -6.60
N TYR A 103 -4.41 30.77 -6.43
CA TYR A 103 -3.16 31.37 -6.91
C TYR A 103 -1.94 30.71 -6.27
N LEU A 104 -1.92 30.60 -4.94
CA LEU A 104 -0.79 30.01 -4.22
C LEU A 104 -0.60 28.53 -4.59
N LEU A 105 -1.67 27.74 -4.65
CA LEU A 105 -1.58 26.33 -5.02
C LEU A 105 -1.05 26.14 -6.45
N GLY A 106 -1.50 26.98 -7.39
CA GLY A 106 -0.97 26.98 -8.75
C GLY A 106 0.52 27.29 -8.78
N LEU A 107 0.95 28.32 -8.05
CA LEU A 107 2.37 28.67 -7.90
C LEU A 107 3.20 27.51 -7.32
N ILE A 108 2.74 26.89 -6.23
CA ILE A 108 3.43 25.75 -5.60
C ILE A 108 3.50 24.57 -6.58
N GLN A 109 2.40 24.22 -7.24
CA GLN A 109 2.37 23.13 -8.21
C GLN A 109 3.37 23.36 -9.34
N THR A 110 3.40 24.55 -9.94
CA THR A 110 4.34 24.88 -11.02
C THR A 110 5.80 24.78 -10.57
N GLN A 111 6.13 25.36 -9.42
CA GLN A 111 7.51 25.34 -8.91
C GLN A 111 7.95 23.93 -8.51
N MET A 112 7.11 23.18 -7.79
CA MET A 112 7.41 21.80 -7.41
C MET A 112 7.50 20.86 -8.63
N ALA A 113 6.69 21.09 -9.67
CA ALA A 113 6.78 20.32 -10.91
C ALA A 113 8.17 20.52 -11.55
N SER A 114 8.63 21.77 -11.65
CA SER A 114 9.95 22.07 -12.20
C SER A 114 11.10 21.43 -11.39
N ILE A 115 10.94 21.27 -10.07
CA ILE A 115 11.90 20.52 -9.25
C ILE A 115 11.83 19.03 -9.59
N ALA A 116 10.65 18.42 -9.60
CA ALA A 116 10.49 16.99 -9.83
C ALA A 116 11.00 16.55 -11.22
N GLU A 117 10.79 17.38 -12.25
CA GLU A 117 11.18 17.11 -13.64
C GLU A 117 12.68 17.35 -13.90
N ASN A 118 13.34 18.20 -13.11
CA ASN A 118 14.75 18.51 -13.31
C ASN A 118 15.67 17.36 -12.87
N LYS A 119 16.38 16.77 -13.84
CA LYS A 119 17.27 15.62 -13.63
C LYS A 119 18.55 15.95 -12.84
N ASP A 120 18.93 17.23 -12.81
CA ASP A 120 20.14 17.70 -12.15
C ASP A 120 19.93 17.98 -10.67
N ILE A 121 18.67 18.06 -10.19
CA ILE A 121 18.37 18.16 -8.75
C ILE A 121 18.51 16.78 -8.09
N PHE A 122 19.02 16.75 -6.86
CA PHE A 122 19.22 15.50 -6.11
C PHE A 122 17.89 14.74 -5.88
N PRO A 123 17.91 13.39 -5.87
CA PRO A 123 16.69 12.56 -5.87
C PRO A 123 15.70 12.86 -4.74
N ALA A 124 16.18 13.11 -3.52
CA ALA A 124 15.30 13.37 -2.38
C ALA A 124 14.53 14.70 -2.51
N GLY A 125 15.15 15.75 -3.06
CA GLY A 125 14.46 17.01 -3.37
C GLY A 125 13.34 16.81 -4.40
N ARG A 126 13.64 16.08 -5.48
CA ARG A 126 12.67 15.74 -6.54
C ARG A 126 11.50 14.92 -6.01
N TYR A 127 11.78 13.91 -5.18
CA TYR A 127 10.75 13.07 -4.57
C TYR A 127 9.87 13.86 -3.60
N ASN A 128 10.45 14.75 -2.78
CA ASN A 128 9.65 15.59 -1.89
C ASN A 128 8.77 16.59 -2.65
N ALA A 129 9.23 17.10 -3.79
CA ALA A 129 8.43 17.97 -4.65
C ALA A 129 7.19 17.25 -5.19
N ILE A 130 7.32 16.03 -5.73
CA ILE A 130 6.17 15.27 -6.24
C ILE A 130 5.19 14.87 -5.12
N LEU A 131 5.70 14.48 -3.94
CA LEU A 131 4.86 14.22 -2.77
C LEU A 131 4.07 15.47 -2.35
N THR A 132 4.71 16.63 -2.40
CA THR A 132 4.05 17.90 -2.04
C THR A 132 2.91 18.22 -2.99
N ILE A 133 3.10 18.04 -4.31
CA ILE A 133 2.03 18.21 -5.30
C ILE A 133 0.85 17.28 -5.00
N GLY A 134 1.13 16.00 -4.69
CA GLY A 134 0.09 15.03 -4.32
C GLY A 134 -0.64 15.36 -3.01
N MET A 135 -0.03 16.13 -2.12
CA MET A 135 -0.58 16.52 -0.82
C MET A 135 -1.31 17.87 -0.82
N LEU A 136 -1.30 18.62 -1.94
CA LEU A 136 -2.04 19.87 -2.04
C LEU A 136 -3.54 19.64 -1.82
N SER A 137 -4.15 20.53 -1.03
CA SER A 137 -5.59 20.52 -0.73
C SER A 137 -6.18 21.82 -1.26
N GLU A 138 -7.43 21.84 -1.74
CA GLU A 138 -8.30 22.99 -2.02
C GLU A 138 -8.99 23.55 -0.77
N LYS A 139 -9.16 22.71 0.24
CA LYS A 139 -9.59 23.09 1.57
C LYS A 139 -8.86 22.23 2.57
N GLU A 140 -8.23 22.86 3.55
CA GLU A 140 -7.55 22.14 4.62
C GLU A 140 -8.58 21.44 5.54
N GLU A 141 -8.10 20.40 6.20
CA GLU A 141 -8.87 19.67 7.22
C GLU A 141 -9.33 20.62 8.33
N SER A 142 -10.59 20.51 8.74
CA SER A 142 -11.18 21.35 9.78
C SER A 142 -12.13 20.54 10.66
N GLY A 143 -11.72 20.28 11.89
CA GLY A 143 -12.49 19.47 12.84
C GLY A 143 -12.74 18.06 12.29
N SER A 144 -14.01 17.72 12.08
CA SER A 144 -14.44 16.44 11.49
C SER A 144 -14.53 16.47 9.96
N THR A 145 -14.28 17.60 9.31
CA THR A 145 -14.35 17.72 7.85
C THR A 145 -13.01 17.31 7.24
N PRO A 146 -12.97 16.25 6.40
CA PRO A 146 -11.75 15.84 5.72
C PRO A 146 -11.27 16.92 4.73
N PRO A 147 -9.97 16.95 4.40
CA PRO A 147 -9.44 17.91 3.43
C PRO A 147 -10.01 17.64 2.03
N VAL A 148 -10.28 18.71 1.27
CA VAL A 148 -10.62 18.62 -0.15
C VAL A 148 -9.33 18.68 -0.94
N VAL A 149 -9.03 17.69 -1.77
CA VAL A 149 -7.80 17.61 -2.58
C VAL A 149 -7.78 18.69 -3.68
N TYR A 150 -6.59 19.12 -4.11
CA TYR A 150 -6.46 20.15 -5.15
C TYR A 150 -6.62 19.55 -6.56
N ALA A 151 -7.80 19.68 -7.15
CA ALA A 151 -8.21 18.94 -8.35
C ALA A 151 -7.30 19.18 -9.57
N GLU A 152 -6.70 20.37 -9.69
CA GLU A 152 -5.82 20.74 -10.79
C GLU A 152 -4.42 20.10 -10.73
N ALA A 153 -4.05 19.48 -9.59
CA ALA A 153 -2.84 18.67 -9.50
C ALA A 153 -3.00 17.31 -10.21
N LEU A 154 -4.22 16.78 -10.30
CA LEU A 154 -4.49 15.42 -10.77
C LEU A 154 -3.99 15.14 -12.19
N PRO A 155 -4.22 15.99 -13.21
CA PRO A 155 -3.71 15.73 -14.56
C PRO A 155 -2.18 15.61 -14.61
N TYR A 156 -1.47 16.42 -13.84
CA TYR A 156 -0.01 16.36 -13.73
C TYR A 156 0.45 15.08 -13.03
N LEU A 157 -0.21 14.67 -11.95
CA LEU A 157 0.10 13.44 -11.22
C LEU A 157 -0.11 12.20 -12.10
N VAL A 158 -1.25 12.12 -12.81
CA VAL A 158 -1.55 11.03 -13.76
C VAL A 158 -0.50 10.97 -14.86
N LYS A 159 -0.20 12.11 -15.51
CA LYS A 159 0.84 12.19 -16.54
C LYS A 159 2.19 11.70 -16.00
N THR A 160 2.61 12.21 -14.85
CA THR A 160 3.91 11.88 -14.23
C THR A 160 4.01 10.40 -13.87
N SER A 161 2.95 9.78 -13.32
CA SER A 161 2.93 8.34 -13.01
C SER A 161 3.12 7.45 -14.23
N THR A 162 2.78 7.93 -15.43
CA THR A 162 2.82 7.17 -16.68
C THR A 162 4.02 7.48 -17.55
N ASN A 163 4.80 8.50 -17.19
CA ASN A 163 5.92 8.94 -17.99
C ASN A 163 7.13 8.03 -17.75
N GLU A 164 7.42 7.13 -18.69
CA GLU A 164 8.56 6.20 -18.62
C GLU A 164 9.93 6.89 -18.57
N GLU A 165 10.02 8.16 -18.98
CA GLU A 165 11.25 8.96 -18.85
C GLU A 165 11.50 9.44 -17.41
N MET A 166 10.47 9.42 -16.56
CA MET A 166 10.60 9.77 -15.16
C MET A 166 11.21 8.61 -14.38
N PRO A 167 12.14 8.90 -13.44
CA PRO A 167 12.69 7.87 -12.58
C PRO A 167 11.57 7.13 -11.83
N PRO A 168 11.73 5.82 -11.58
CA PRO A 168 10.66 5.02 -11.00
C PRO A 168 10.13 5.55 -9.65
N TYR A 169 11.01 6.09 -8.79
CA TYR A 169 10.61 6.71 -7.51
C TYR A 169 9.72 7.96 -7.68
N ILE A 170 9.89 8.74 -8.76
CA ILE A 170 9.02 9.88 -9.07
C ILE A 170 7.64 9.39 -9.53
N ARG A 171 7.60 8.35 -10.38
CA ARG A 171 6.34 7.75 -10.84
C ARG A 171 5.51 7.21 -9.67
N VAL A 172 6.15 6.53 -8.72
CA VAL A 172 5.51 6.02 -7.51
C VAL A 172 5.05 7.15 -6.58
N GLY A 173 5.87 8.19 -6.39
CA GLY A 173 5.48 9.38 -5.62
C GLY A 173 4.24 10.07 -6.21
N ALA A 174 4.20 10.22 -7.53
CA ALA A 174 3.03 10.75 -8.25
C ALA A 174 1.80 9.84 -8.08
N LEU A 175 2.00 8.52 -8.15
CA LEU A 175 0.93 7.53 -8.00
C LEU A 175 0.28 7.63 -6.61
N GLY A 176 1.08 7.81 -5.55
CA GLY A 176 0.58 8.07 -4.21
C GLY A 176 -0.33 9.30 -4.13
N GLY A 177 -0.01 10.36 -4.90
CA GLY A 177 -0.89 11.52 -5.07
C GLY A 177 -2.22 11.16 -5.75
N VAL A 178 -2.19 10.39 -6.85
CA VAL A 178 -3.41 9.92 -7.53
C VAL A 178 -4.28 9.06 -6.59
N VAL A 179 -3.68 8.19 -5.78
CA VAL A 179 -4.39 7.39 -4.77
C VAL A 179 -5.10 8.27 -3.76
N ARG A 180 -4.44 9.32 -3.25
CA ARG A 180 -5.08 10.29 -2.34
C ARG A 180 -6.27 10.99 -3.01
N HIS A 181 -6.15 11.38 -4.27
CA HIS A 181 -7.26 11.95 -5.04
C HIS A 181 -8.44 10.98 -5.17
N ALA A 182 -8.16 9.71 -5.47
CA ALA A 182 -9.17 8.67 -5.53
C ALA A 182 -9.91 8.51 -4.20
N GLN A 183 -9.17 8.39 -3.10
CA GLN A 183 -9.72 8.24 -1.74
C GLN A 183 -10.55 9.45 -1.28
N ALA A 184 -10.17 10.66 -1.69
CA ALA A 184 -10.92 11.87 -1.40
C ALA A 184 -12.18 12.04 -2.28
N GLY A 185 -12.30 11.25 -3.35
CA GLY A 185 -13.35 11.36 -4.35
C GLY A 185 -12.99 12.33 -5.46
N ILE A 186 -13.03 11.84 -6.71
CA ILE A 186 -12.83 12.67 -7.92
C ILE A 186 -14.22 13.01 -8.48
N ALA A 187 -14.59 14.30 -8.41
CA ALA A 187 -15.90 14.77 -8.87
C ALA A 187 -16.07 14.64 -10.39
N ASP A 188 -15.06 15.04 -11.16
CA ASP A 188 -15.06 14.97 -12.62
C ASP A 188 -14.99 13.51 -13.11
N ALA A 189 -16.00 13.08 -13.87
CA ALA A 189 -16.12 11.69 -14.30
C ALA A 189 -15.01 11.26 -15.28
N ALA A 190 -14.56 12.17 -16.15
CA ALA A 190 -13.49 11.86 -17.11
C ALA A 190 -12.16 11.63 -16.38
N ARG A 191 -11.75 12.56 -15.50
CA ARG A 191 -10.56 12.43 -14.66
C ARG A 191 -10.62 11.20 -13.76
N ARG A 192 -11.81 10.86 -13.26
CA ARG A 192 -12.03 9.65 -12.45
C ARG A 192 -11.80 8.37 -13.25
N ASN A 193 -12.30 8.31 -14.49
CA ASN A 193 -12.07 7.18 -15.38
C ASN A 193 -10.60 7.09 -15.83
N ASP A 194 -9.94 8.21 -16.07
CA ASP A 194 -8.50 8.25 -16.39
C ASP A 194 -7.65 7.68 -15.23
N ALA A 195 -8.01 8.02 -13.98
CA ALA A 195 -7.38 7.45 -12.80
C ALA A 195 -7.62 5.93 -12.69
N LEU A 196 -8.84 5.47 -12.94
CA LEU A 196 -9.15 4.03 -12.96
C LEU A 196 -8.31 3.29 -14.01
N ALA A 197 -8.27 3.80 -15.24
CA ALA A 197 -7.47 3.24 -16.32
C ALA A 197 -5.97 3.22 -16.01
N LEU A 198 -5.46 4.26 -15.35
CA LEU A 198 -4.09 4.31 -14.83
C LEU A 198 -3.83 3.15 -13.86
N PHE A 199 -4.68 2.97 -12.85
CA PHE A 199 -4.49 1.92 -11.84
C PHE A 199 -4.55 0.52 -12.47
N CYS A 200 -5.53 0.25 -13.33
CA CYS A 200 -5.63 -1.03 -14.04
C CYS A 200 -4.37 -1.33 -14.86
N ARG A 201 -3.85 -0.34 -15.60
CA ARG A 201 -2.62 -0.50 -16.39
C ARG A 201 -1.40 -0.81 -15.51
N ILE A 202 -1.24 -0.14 -14.36
CA ILE A 202 -0.12 -0.39 -13.45
C ILE A 202 -0.17 -1.82 -12.90
N ILE A 203 -1.36 -2.29 -12.52
CA ILE A 203 -1.57 -3.65 -12.04
C ILE A 203 -1.15 -4.67 -13.12
N VAL A 204 -1.59 -4.48 -14.36
CA VAL A 204 -1.28 -5.39 -15.47
C VAL A 204 0.21 -5.35 -15.84
N ALA A 205 0.82 -4.15 -15.88
CA ALA A 205 2.23 -3.99 -16.26
C ALA A 205 3.20 -4.54 -15.20
N GLY A 206 2.80 -4.50 -13.93
CA GLY A 206 3.61 -4.94 -12.80
C GLY A 206 3.58 -6.45 -12.53
N LYS A 207 2.88 -7.25 -13.34
CA LYS A 207 2.84 -8.71 -13.19
C LYS A 207 4.27 -9.30 -13.05
N PRO A 208 4.46 -10.30 -12.17
CA PRO A 208 5.75 -10.95 -11.98
C PRO A 208 6.32 -11.50 -13.29
N LYS A 209 7.63 -11.35 -13.49
CA LYS A 209 8.37 -11.94 -14.61
C LYS A 209 9.61 -12.64 -14.07
N GLU A 210 9.88 -13.86 -14.53
CA GLU A 210 10.97 -14.71 -14.00
C GLU A 210 12.36 -14.08 -14.17
N ASP A 211 12.55 -13.24 -15.18
CA ASP A 211 13.83 -12.62 -15.55
C ASP A 211 14.05 -11.23 -14.94
N ARG A 212 13.11 -10.73 -14.13
CA ARG A 212 13.18 -9.36 -13.59
C ARG A 212 14.11 -9.27 -12.36
N PRO A 213 14.98 -8.25 -12.28
CA PRO A 213 15.73 -7.95 -11.06
C PRO A 213 14.83 -7.78 -9.83
N VAL A 214 15.29 -8.26 -8.67
CA VAL A 214 14.51 -8.27 -7.42
C VAL A 214 14.11 -6.87 -6.99
N ASP A 215 15.01 -5.89 -7.11
CA ASP A 215 14.77 -4.49 -6.77
C ASP A 215 13.73 -3.83 -7.68
N GLU A 216 13.77 -4.13 -8.99
CA GLU A 216 12.75 -3.68 -9.94
C GLU A 216 11.38 -4.32 -9.61
N GLN A 217 11.35 -5.60 -9.29
CA GLN A 217 10.10 -6.29 -8.93
C GLN A 217 9.49 -5.72 -7.65
N GLN A 218 10.29 -5.45 -6.61
CA GLN A 218 9.81 -4.84 -5.36
C GLN A 218 9.15 -3.49 -5.60
N LEU A 219 9.73 -2.66 -6.47
CA LEU A 219 9.16 -1.36 -6.79
C LEU A 219 7.84 -1.50 -7.57
N LEU A 220 7.78 -2.46 -8.50
CA LEU A 220 6.55 -2.73 -9.24
C LEU A 220 5.47 -3.26 -8.32
N ASP A 221 5.79 -4.17 -7.40
CA ASP A 221 4.84 -4.65 -6.40
C ASP A 221 4.31 -3.49 -5.56
N TRP A 222 5.17 -2.59 -5.08
CA TRP A 222 4.72 -1.40 -4.36
C TRP A 222 3.83 -0.48 -5.21
N SER A 223 4.13 -0.34 -6.50
CA SER A 223 3.29 0.41 -7.44
C SER A 223 1.91 -0.25 -7.61
N ARG A 224 1.85 -1.58 -7.65
CA ARG A 224 0.60 -2.34 -7.77
C ARG A 224 -0.23 -2.27 -6.51
N GLU A 225 0.38 -2.34 -5.34
CA GLU A 225 -0.30 -2.11 -4.06
C GLU A 225 -1.00 -0.75 -4.07
N LYS A 226 -0.28 0.30 -4.47
CA LYS A 226 -0.86 1.64 -4.60
C LYS A 226 -1.95 1.71 -5.64
N ALA A 227 -1.81 1.04 -6.77
CA ALA A 227 -2.87 0.98 -7.77
C ALA A 227 -4.13 0.28 -7.26
N ILE A 228 -3.99 -0.82 -6.50
CA ILE A 228 -5.11 -1.53 -5.87
C ILE A 228 -5.79 -0.64 -4.81
N GLU A 229 -5.01 0.05 -3.97
CA GLU A 229 -5.52 1.07 -3.04
C GLU A 229 -6.24 2.21 -3.77
N GLY A 230 -5.78 2.56 -4.96
CA GLY A 230 -6.40 3.55 -5.84
C GLY A 230 -7.78 3.12 -6.35
N ILE A 231 -7.90 1.90 -6.87
CA ILE A 231 -9.19 1.32 -7.28
C ILE A 231 -10.14 1.23 -6.07
N GLN A 232 -9.63 0.77 -4.93
CA GLN A 232 -10.36 0.76 -3.66
C GLN A 232 -10.88 2.15 -3.29
N GLY A 233 -10.03 3.17 -3.35
CA GLY A 233 -10.39 4.56 -3.05
C GLY A 233 -11.44 5.12 -3.99
N LEU A 234 -11.40 4.77 -5.28
CA LEU A 234 -12.41 5.15 -6.26
C LEU A 234 -13.77 4.51 -5.98
N ARG A 235 -13.79 3.30 -5.40
CA ARG A 235 -14.98 2.46 -5.21
C ARG A 235 -15.73 2.19 -6.52
N LEU A 236 -15.06 2.28 -7.66
CA LEU A 236 -15.69 2.09 -8.97
C LEU A 236 -15.42 0.70 -9.52
N THR A 237 -16.47 0.06 -10.04
CA THR A 237 -16.31 -1.09 -10.93
C THR A 237 -15.75 -0.66 -12.29
N GLY A 238 -16.07 0.56 -12.75
CA GLY A 238 -15.81 1.03 -14.11
C GLY A 238 -17.04 0.85 -15.01
N ALA A 239 -17.13 1.64 -16.09
CA ALA A 239 -18.26 1.57 -17.02
C ALA A 239 -18.34 0.23 -17.75
N ARG A 240 -17.20 -0.46 -17.87
CA ARG A 240 -17.08 -1.82 -18.43
C ARG A 240 -16.59 -2.81 -17.39
N GLN A 241 -16.76 -2.48 -16.10
CA GLN A 241 -16.29 -3.29 -14.98
C GLN A 241 -14.77 -3.54 -14.99
N GLU A 242 -13.97 -2.69 -15.63
CA GLU A 242 -12.53 -2.89 -15.78
C GLU A 242 -11.81 -2.97 -14.43
N GLY A 243 -12.24 -2.21 -13.42
CA GLY A 243 -11.70 -2.27 -12.06
C GLY A 243 -12.01 -3.60 -11.40
N LEU A 244 -13.27 -4.04 -11.48
CA LEU A 244 -13.73 -5.33 -10.96
C LEU A 244 -12.98 -6.50 -11.63
N ALA A 245 -12.91 -6.52 -12.96
CA ALA A 245 -12.22 -7.56 -13.72
C ALA A 245 -10.73 -7.62 -13.36
N THR A 246 -10.07 -6.46 -13.26
CA THR A 246 -8.65 -6.38 -12.88
C THR A 246 -8.40 -6.94 -11.48
N LEU A 247 -9.22 -6.56 -10.49
CA LEU A 247 -9.05 -7.02 -9.12
C LEU A 247 -9.34 -8.53 -8.99
N LEU A 248 -10.35 -9.04 -9.70
CA LEU A 248 -10.64 -10.48 -9.75
C LEU A 248 -9.47 -11.26 -10.34
N GLU A 249 -8.91 -10.80 -11.46
CA GLU A 249 -7.75 -11.45 -12.09
C GLU A 249 -6.56 -11.53 -11.13
N VAL A 250 -6.27 -10.44 -10.40
CA VAL A 250 -5.19 -10.43 -9.40
C VAL A 250 -5.47 -11.38 -8.25
N ALA A 251 -6.68 -11.38 -7.71
CA ALA A 251 -7.04 -12.23 -6.58
C ALA A 251 -7.02 -13.73 -6.94
N GLU A 252 -7.38 -14.06 -8.18
CA GLU A 252 -7.38 -15.42 -8.72
C GLU A 252 -6.00 -15.96 -9.04
N SER A 253 -5.08 -15.08 -9.43
CA SER A 253 -3.79 -15.50 -9.97
C SER A 253 -2.90 -16.15 -8.89
N PRO A 254 -2.53 -17.44 -9.02
CA PRO A 254 -1.62 -18.10 -8.09
C PRO A 254 -0.16 -17.63 -8.26
N ALA A 255 0.15 -16.93 -9.36
CA ALA A 255 1.46 -16.32 -9.58
C ALA A 255 1.68 -15.05 -8.74
N GLU A 256 0.60 -14.51 -8.16
CA GLU A 256 0.66 -13.30 -7.34
C GLU A 256 1.07 -13.61 -5.91
N THR A 257 1.78 -12.67 -5.28
CA THR A 257 2.10 -12.80 -3.86
C THR A 257 0.82 -12.78 -3.03
N PRO A 258 0.76 -13.51 -1.89
CA PRO A 258 -0.42 -13.53 -1.03
C PRO A 258 -0.87 -12.11 -0.63
N GLN A 259 0.09 -11.22 -0.34
CA GLN A 259 -0.16 -9.82 -0.01
C GLN A 259 -0.96 -9.07 -1.09
N ILE A 260 -0.54 -9.18 -2.36
CA ILE A 260 -1.21 -8.53 -3.49
C ILE A 260 -2.63 -9.12 -3.68
N ARG A 261 -2.78 -10.44 -3.53
CA ARG A 261 -4.09 -11.12 -3.61
C ARG A 261 -5.04 -10.65 -2.49
N TYR A 262 -4.54 -10.51 -1.26
CA TYR A 262 -5.34 -10.00 -0.13
C TYR A 262 -5.78 -8.56 -0.35
N LEU A 263 -4.87 -7.70 -0.84
CA LEU A 263 -5.22 -6.32 -1.17
C LEU A 263 -6.28 -6.26 -2.27
N ALA A 264 -6.19 -7.11 -3.28
CA ALA A 264 -7.19 -7.18 -4.34
C ALA A 264 -8.56 -7.62 -3.81
N VAL A 265 -8.63 -8.66 -2.97
CA VAL A 265 -9.87 -9.09 -2.31
C VAL A 265 -10.46 -8.01 -1.41
N ARG A 266 -9.62 -7.32 -0.64
CA ARG A 266 -10.04 -6.19 0.17
C ARG A 266 -10.64 -5.08 -0.71
N ALA A 267 -9.98 -4.75 -1.82
CA ALA A 267 -10.48 -3.74 -2.76
C ALA A 267 -11.80 -4.16 -3.43
N LEU A 268 -11.98 -5.45 -3.76
CA LEU A 268 -13.25 -5.99 -4.25
C LEU A 268 -14.39 -5.75 -3.26
N GLY A 269 -14.12 -5.89 -1.97
CA GLY A 269 -15.08 -5.60 -0.91
C GLY A 269 -15.50 -4.13 -0.80
N ASP A 270 -14.77 -3.19 -1.39
CA ASP A 270 -15.07 -1.76 -1.26
C ASP A 270 -15.70 -1.15 -2.52
N LEU A 271 -15.82 -1.93 -3.60
CA LEU A 271 -16.47 -1.49 -4.84
C LEU A 271 -17.96 -1.19 -4.62
N ASP A 272 -18.45 -0.17 -5.30
CA ASP A 272 -19.86 0.22 -5.33
C ASP A 272 -20.64 -0.65 -6.33
N PHE A 273 -21.00 -1.86 -5.88
CA PHE A 273 -21.79 -2.79 -6.67
C PHE A 273 -23.23 -2.30 -6.88
N GLU A 274 -23.76 -1.45 -6.00
CA GLU A 274 -25.09 -0.85 -6.17
C GLU A 274 -25.10 0.04 -7.41
N ALA A 275 -24.16 0.98 -7.50
CA ALA A 275 -24.05 1.85 -8.67
C ALA A 275 -23.84 1.05 -9.95
N ALA A 276 -23.07 -0.04 -9.88
CA ALA A 276 -22.85 -0.94 -11.01
C ALA A 276 -24.14 -1.65 -11.47
N VAL A 277 -24.90 -2.24 -10.54
CA VAL A 277 -26.17 -2.93 -10.84
C VAL A 277 -27.23 -1.93 -11.33
N ALA A 278 -27.31 -0.75 -10.72
CA ALA A 278 -28.20 0.33 -11.15
C ALA A 278 -27.88 0.81 -12.58
N ALA A 279 -26.61 0.74 -13.00
CA ALA A 279 -26.17 1.01 -14.36
C ALA A 279 -26.37 -0.19 -15.32
N GLY A 280 -26.97 -1.29 -14.85
CA GLY A 280 -27.24 -2.49 -15.65
C GLY A 280 -26.05 -3.44 -15.80
N ALA A 281 -25.01 -3.29 -14.98
CA ALA A 281 -23.82 -4.12 -15.06
C ALA A 281 -24.04 -5.46 -14.35
N GLU A 282 -23.65 -6.57 -14.98
CA GLU A 282 -23.75 -7.92 -14.41
C GLU A 282 -22.59 -8.19 -13.46
N VAL A 283 -22.85 -8.30 -12.15
CA VAL A 283 -21.78 -8.54 -11.15
C VAL A 283 -21.67 -10.04 -10.86
N PRO A 284 -20.50 -10.69 -11.08
CA PRO A 284 -20.32 -12.12 -10.88
C PRO A 284 -20.10 -12.46 -9.39
N PHE A 285 -21.13 -12.27 -8.56
CA PHE A 285 -21.04 -12.44 -7.10
C PHE A 285 -20.56 -13.83 -6.67
N GLN A 286 -20.98 -14.88 -7.37
CA GLN A 286 -20.52 -16.24 -7.12
C GLN A 286 -19.00 -16.33 -7.30
N LYS A 287 -18.50 -15.84 -8.43
CA LYS A 287 -17.06 -15.83 -8.73
C LYS A 287 -16.29 -15.09 -7.64
N ILE A 288 -16.73 -13.89 -7.27
CA ILE A 288 -16.11 -13.12 -6.19
C ILE A 288 -16.06 -13.93 -4.89
N ALA A 289 -17.17 -14.56 -4.48
CA ALA A 289 -17.20 -15.35 -3.25
C ALA A 289 -16.28 -16.58 -3.32
N THR A 290 -16.24 -17.28 -4.45
CA THR A 290 -15.33 -18.42 -4.70
C THR A 290 -13.87 -18.00 -4.54
N VAL A 291 -13.46 -16.89 -5.15
CA VAL A 291 -12.08 -16.39 -5.07
C VAL A 291 -11.65 -16.09 -3.64
N ILE A 292 -12.55 -15.50 -2.86
CA ILE A 292 -12.28 -15.14 -1.46
C ILE A 292 -12.13 -16.40 -0.60
N ILE A 293 -13.01 -17.38 -0.80
CA ILE A 293 -12.95 -18.65 -0.07
C ILE A 293 -11.68 -19.42 -0.43
N GLU A 294 -11.36 -19.52 -1.72
CA GLU A 294 -10.14 -20.20 -2.18
C GLU A 294 -8.88 -19.50 -1.68
N LEU A 295 -8.85 -18.16 -1.66
CA LEU A 295 -7.73 -17.43 -1.07
C LEU A 295 -7.60 -17.73 0.42
N ALA A 296 -8.70 -17.77 1.17
CA ALA A 296 -8.65 -18.08 2.60
C ALA A 296 -8.24 -19.52 2.88
N LYS A 297 -8.72 -20.50 2.10
CA LYS A 297 -8.24 -21.88 2.15
C LYS A 297 -6.74 -21.93 1.89
N PHE A 298 -6.28 -21.26 0.84
CA PHE A 298 -4.86 -21.16 0.52
C PHE A 298 -4.06 -20.60 1.70
N THR A 299 -4.54 -19.52 2.33
CA THR A 299 -3.92 -18.92 3.51
C THR A 299 -3.80 -19.91 4.65
N CYS A 300 -4.91 -20.54 5.05
CA CYS A 300 -4.94 -21.50 6.15
C CYS A 300 -4.03 -22.72 5.91
N GLN A 301 -3.90 -23.15 4.66
CA GLN A 301 -3.10 -24.34 4.29
C GLN A 301 -1.62 -24.05 4.07
N ASN A 302 -1.26 -22.86 3.57
CA ASN A 302 0.08 -22.57 3.08
C ASN A 302 0.85 -21.55 3.92
N GLU A 303 0.21 -20.56 4.55
CA GLU A 303 0.95 -19.60 5.38
C GLU A 303 1.69 -20.25 6.54
N PRO A 304 1.13 -21.22 7.29
CA PRO A 304 1.89 -21.92 8.32
C PRO A 304 3.19 -22.57 7.80
N LYS A 305 3.16 -23.10 6.56
CA LYS A 305 4.32 -23.71 5.92
C LYS A 305 5.36 -22.66 5.50
N LEU A 306 4.91 -21.59 4.85
CA LEU A 306 5.78 -20.47 4.46
C LEU A 306 6.45 -19.81 5.67
N ILE A 307 5.71 -19.69 6.78
CA ILE A 307 6.23 -19.20 8.06
C ILE A 307 7.28 -20.16 8.60
N GLN A 308 6.99 -21.46 8.61
CA GLN A 308 7.93 -22.47 9.07
C GLN A 308 9.22 -22.46 8.25
N GLU A 309 9.13 -22.36 6.93
CA GLU A 309 10.28 -22.24 6.02
C GLU A 309 11.11 -20.98 6.30
N ALA A 310 10.47 -19.81 6.41
CA ALA A 310 11.16 -18.56 6.71
C ALA A 310 11.88 -18.57 8.07
N LEU A 311 11.29 -19.23 9.08
CA LEU A 311 11.91 -19.40 10.39
C LEU A 311 13.10 -20.35 10.34
N MET A 312 13.00 -21.44 9.57
CA MET A 312 14.10 -22.37 9.36
C MET A 312 15.26 -21.67 8.65
N ASP A 313 15.00 -20.88 7.61
CA ASP A 313 16.03 -20.09 6.90
C ASP A 313 16.69 -19.05 7.82
N SER A 314 15.92 -18.36 8.66
CA SER A 314 16.47 -17.43 9.64
C SER A 314 17.34 -18.15 10.68
N SER A 315 16.99 -19.38 11.08
CA SER A 315 17.75 -20.16 12.04
C SER A 315 19.09 -20.65 11.47
N VAL A 316 19.12 -21.03 10.19
CA VAL A 316 20.33 -21.44 9.47
C VAL A 316 21.27 -20.26 9.27
N ASN A 317 20.76 -19.08 8.92
CA ASN A 317 21.58 -17.87 8.80
C ASN A 317 22.20 -17.46 10.15
N LEU A 318 21.48 -17.62 11.26
CA LEU A 318 22.01 -17.34 12.59
C LEU A 318 23.09 -18.36 13.01
N ALA A 319 22.90 -19.64 12.68
CA ALA A 319 23.88 -20.69 12.96
C ALA A 319 25.18 -20.51 12.14
N ASN A 320 25.06 -20.09 10.88
CA ASN A 320 26.21 -19.80 10.02
C ASN A 320 27.01 -18.58 10.49
N LEU A 321 26.35 -17.54 11.02
CA LEU A 321 27.01 -16.42 11.69
C LEU A 321 27.77 -16.83 12.96
N GLN A 322 27.34 -17.89 13.65
CA GLN A 322 28.02 -18.41 14.83
C GLN A 322 29.17 -19.39 14.51
N GLN A 323 29.07 -20.17 13.42
CA GLN A 323 30.12 -21.13 13.03
C GLN A 323 31.24 -20.53 12.17
N GLY A 324 31.02 -19.39 11.50
CA GLY A 324 32.03 -18.71 10.67
C GLY A 324 33.11 -17.94 11.43
N GLY A 325 33.10 -17.94 12.77
CA GLY A 325 33.92 -17.07 13.62
C GLY A 325 35.04 -17.74 14.40
N SER A 326 35.85 -18.62 13.80
CA SER A 326 37.11 -19.09 14.42
C SER A 326 38.31 -18.15 14.19
N GLY A 327 38.05 -16.90 13.81
CA GLY A 327 39.07 -15.93 13.43
C GLY A 327 39.01 -14.62 14.23
N ARG A 328 39.60 -14.65 15.43
CA ARG A 328 40.03 -13.52 16.29
C ARG A 328 39.02 -12.96 17.31
N PRO A 329 39.41 -12.84 18.60
CA PRO A 329 38.60 -12.21 19.62
C PRO A 329 38.64 -10.69 19.45
N MET A 330 37.57 -10.11 18.91
CA MET A 330 37.25 -8.69 19.14
C MET A 330 36.53 -8.61 20.49
N MET A 331 37.15 -7.90 21.43
CA MET A 331 36.57 -7.61 22.74
C MET A 331 35.23 -6.87 22.57
N PRO A 332 34.15 -7.30 23.26
CA PRO A 332 32.89 -6.58 23.24
C PRO A 332 32.98 -5.37 24.17
N VAL A 333 32.80 -4.17 23.61
CA VAL A 333 32.62 -2.93 24.36
C VAL A 333 31.13 -2.57 24.29
N PHE A 334 30.49 -2.53 25.46
CA PHE A 334 29.07 -2.30 25.79
C PHE A 334 28.10 -3.45 25.45
N GLY A 335 27.35 -4.05 26.38
CA GLY A 335 26.98 -3.65 27.73
C GLY A 335 25.48 -3.36 27.86
N MET A 336 24.60 -4.33 27.60
CA MET A 336 23.36 -4.53 28.37
C MET A 336 22.74 -5.89 28.04
N GLY A 337 22.40 -6.64 29.09
CA GLY A 337 22.09 -8.06 29.04
C GLY A 337 20.72 -8.40 28.47
N ALA A 338 20.69 -9.43 27.64
CA ALA A 338 19.59 -10.36 27.54
C ALA A 338 20.18 -11.78 27.44
N ALA A 339 20.08 -12.51 28.55
CA ALA A 339 20.40 -13.93 28.61
C ALA A 339 19.43 -14.70 27.69
N ARG A 340 19.87 -15.03 26.48
CA ARG A 340 19.15 -15.93 25.58
C ARG A 340 19.47 -17.36 26.00
N GLY A 341 18.82 -17.81 27.07
CA GLY A 341 18.84 -19.21 27.50
C GLY A 341 18.26 -20.11 26.41
N GLY A 342 18.95 -21.22 26.12
CA GLY A 342 18.40 -22.29 25.31
C GLY A 342 17.13 -22.83 25.98
N GLY A 343 15.98 -22.42 25.47
CA GLY A 343 14.69 -22.97 25.89
C GLY A 343 14.63 -24.47 25.59
N PRO A 344 13.85 -25.24 26.37
CA PRO A 344 13.67 -26.66 26.12
C PRO A 344 13.14 -26.91 24.70
N PRO A 345 13.62 -27.96 24.01
CA PRO A 345 13.09 -28.35 22.71
C PRO A 345 11.61 -28.66 22.83
N GLY A 346 10.76 -27.86 22.17
CA GLY A 346 9.30 -28.02 22.16
C GLY A 346 8.49 -26.80 22.62
N ALA A 347 9.11 -25.73 23.11
CA ALA A 347 8.40 -24.46 23.29
C ALA A 347 8.21 -23.80 21.91
N ALA A 348 6.96 -23.70 21.46
CA ALA A 348 6.60 -22.98 20.24
C ALA A 348 7.21 -21.58 20.24
N ASN A 349 7.81 -21.19 19.12
CA ASN A 349 8.55 -19.95 19.02
C ASN A 349 7.56 -18.77 19.12
N PRO A 350 7.78 -17.78 20.01
CA PRO A 350 6.92 -16.61 20.10
C PRO A 350 6.71 -15.89 18.75
N ALA A 351 7.71 -15.95 17.84
CA ALA A 351 7.61 -15.41 16.49
C ALA A 351 6.58 -16.16 15.61
N GLU A 352 6.42 -17.48 15.78
CA GLU A 352 5.40 -18.26 15.05
C GLU A 352 4.00 -17.79 15.44
N TYR A 353 3.74 -17.58 16.73
CA TYR A 353 2.45 -17.09 17.21
C TYR A 353 2.14 -15.68 16.72
N GLU A 354 3.12 -14.77 16.70
CA GLU A 354 2.93 -13.41 16.22
C GLU A 354 2.61 -13.38 14.71
N MET A 355 3.30 -14.19 13.91
CA MET A 355 3.04 -14.30 12.48
C MET A 355 1.69 -14.96 12.16
N ILE A 356 1.31 -16.03 12.87
CA ILE A 356 -0.02 -16.65 12.73
C ILE A 356 -1.11 -15.66 13.13
N SER A 357 -0.90 -14.89 14.20
CA SER A 357 -1.83 -13.84 14.63
C SER A 357 -1.98 -12.74 13.58
N GLU A 358 -0.89 -12.32 12.95
CA GLU A 358 -0.91 -11.33 11.86
C GLU A 358 -1.66 -11.86 10.63
N SER A 359 -1.41 -13.12 10.27
CA SER A 359 -2.08 -13.85 9.18
C SER A 359 -3.60 -13.92 9.38
N ILE A 360 -4.02 -14.34 10.59
CA ILE A 360 -5.43 -14.35 11.00
C ILE A 360 -6.01 -12.94 10.95
N SER A 361 -5.25 -11.92 11.38
CA SER A 361 -5.70 -10.52 11.36
C SER A 361 -5.92 -10.01 9.92
N ARG A 362 -5.06 -10.40 8.97
CA ARG A 362 -5.20 -10.07 7.55
C ARG A 362 -6.44 -10.74 6.93
N LEU A 363 -6.66 -12.02 7.23
CA LEU A 363 -7.87 -12.73 6.81
C LEU A 363 -9.13 -12.09 7.37
N LYS A 364 -9.18 -11.86 8.68
CA LYS A 364 -10.29 -11.18 9.36
C LYS A 364 -10.62 -9.86 8.70
N PHE A 365 -9.58 -9.09 8.40
CA PHE A 365 -9.72 -7.80 7.76
C PHE A 365 -10.26 -7.91 6.32
N ALA A 366 -9.76 -8.85 5.51
CA ALA A 366 -10.24 -9.10 4.15
C ALA A 366 -11.71 -9.55 4.15
N PHE A 367 -12.08 -10.52 4.99
CA PHE A 367 -13.44 -11.02 5.13
C PHE A 367 -14.41 -9.95 5.66
N SER A 368 -13.99 -9.19 6.66
CA SER A 368 -14.79 -8.07 7.18
C SER A 368 -15.03 -7.02 6.10
N SER A 369 -14.00 -6.66 5.32
CA SER A 369 -14.12 -5.71 4.22
C SER A 369 -15.09 -6.21 3.16
N PHE A 370 -14.96 -7.47 2.72
CA PHE A 370 -15.89 -8.07 1.76
C PHE A 370 -17.32 -8.12 2.28
N ARG A 371 -17.51 -8.57 3.52
CA ARG A 371 -18.83 -8.59 4.17
C ARG A 371 -19.41 -7.19 4.24
N ASN A 372 -18.62 -6.19 4.63
CA ASN A 372 -19.11 -4.81 4.72
C ASN A 372 -19.46 -4.25 3.35
N GLY A 373 -18.75 -4.64 2.29
CA GLY A 373 -19.14 -4.40 0.89
C GLY A 373 -20.50 -4.99 0.56
N LEU A 374 -20.66 -6.31 0.79
CA LEU A 374 -21.91 -7.01 0.53
C LEU A 374 -23.10 -6.38 1.27
N LEU A 375 -22.87 -6.02 2.54
CA LEU A 375 -23.88 -5.45 3.43
C LEU A 375 -24.07 -3.93 3.25
N GLY A 376 -23.21 -3.26 2.48
CA GLY A 376 -23.24 -1.79 2.34
C GLY A 376 -22.84 -1.02 3.58
N ARG A 377 -22.09 -1.64 4.49
CA ARG A 377 -21.73 -1.08 5.80
C ARG A 377 -20.40 -0.34 5.80
N ASN A 378 -19.80 -0.07 4.64
CA ASN A 378 -18.56 0.69 4.56
C ASN A 378 -18.81 2.20 4.78
N SER A 379 -19.04 2.58 6.04
CA SER A 379 -19.15 3.94 6.53
C SER A 379 -17.84 4.37 7.21
N ARG A 380 -16.85 4.81 6.42
CA ARG A 380 -15.73 5.59 6.98
C ARG A 380 -15.53 6.97 6.35
N VAL A 381 -16.16 7.28 5.21
CA VAL A 381 -15.78 8.50 4.46
C VAL A 381 -16.94 9.48 4.19
N SER A 382 -18.21 9.13 4.43
CA SER A 382 -19.29 10.12 4.42
C SER A 382 -20.24 9.86 5.56
N GLY A 383 -20.49 10.86 6.39
CA GLY A 383 -21.56 10.86 7.41
C GLY A 383 -22.98 10.83 6.82
N ALA A 384 -23.16 10.17 5.68
CA ALA A 384 -24.43 9.80 5.11
C ALA A 384 -24.65 8.33 5.43
N ASP A 385 -25.61 8.03 6.30
CA ASP A 385 -26.10 6.68 6.65
C ASP A 385 -26.88 6.03 5.48
N ASN A 386 -26.38 6.18 4.26
CA ASN A 386 -26.97 5.52 3.11
C ASN A 386 -26.37 4.11 3.06
N ALA A 387 -27.18 3.11 3.37
CA ALA A 387 -26.81 1.70 3.28
C ALA A 387 -26.62 1.33 1.81
N THR A 388 -25.40 1.50 1.27
CA THR A 388 -25.09 1.26 -0.15
C THR A 388 -24.75 -0.19 -0.46
N GLY A 389 -25.50 -1.12 0.13
CA GLY A 389 -25.21 -2.55 0.09
C GLY A 389 -26.01 -3.25 -0.98
N ILE A 390 -25.61 -4.47 -1.33
CA ILE A 390 -26.37 -5.27 -2.31
C ILE A 390 -27.70 -5.73 -1.68
N LEU A 391 -27.74 -5.94 -0.36
CA LEU A 391 -28.92 -6.44 0.34
C LEU A 391 -30.20 -5.59 0.16
N PRO A 392 -30.17 -4.25 0.29
CA PRO A 392 -31.32 -3.41 -0.03
C PRO A 392 -31.94 -3.62 -1.41
N PHE A 393 -31.15 -3.96 -2.43
CA PHE A 393 -31.62 -4.13 -3.82
C PHE A 393 -32.22 -5.49 -4.10
N LEU A 394 -31.96 -6.45 -3.22
CA LEU A 394 -32.49 -7.78 -3.33
C LEU A 394 -33.74 -7.96 -2.49
N LYS A 395 -34.30 -6.91 -1.87
CA LYS A 395 -35.48 -7.05 -1.02
C LYS A 395 -36.59 -7.82 -1.77
N ASP A 396 -36.89 -9.03 -1.29
CA ASP A 396 -37.82 -10.03 -1.88
C ASP A 396 -37.29 -10.93 -3.03
N ASP A 397 -36.04 -10.78 -3.45
CA ASP A 397 -35.32 -11.65 -4.37
C ASP A 397 -34.76 -12.89 -3.64
N PRO A 398 -34.90 -14.13 -4.19
CA PRO A 398 -34.19 -15.31 -3.69
C PRO A 398 -32.69 -15.09 -3.44
N ALA A 399 -32.05 -14.18 -4.19
CA ALA A 399 -30.67 -13.76 -4.03
C ALA A 399 -30.43 -13.02 -2.70
N GLU A 400 -31.39 -12.30 -2.12
CA GLU A 400 -31.24 -11.65 -0.80
C GLU A 400 -31.00 -12.67 0.29
N ARG A 401 -31.80 -13.74 0.28
CA ARG A 401 -31.63 -14.84 1.23
C ARG A 401 -30.26 -15.47 1.05
N LYS A 402 -29.78 -15.61 -0.19
CA LYS A 402 -28.45 -16.15 -0.47
C LYS A 402 -27.34 -15.22 0.05
N ILE A 403 -27.40 -13.90 -0.22
CA ILE A 403 -26.41 -12.95 0.29
C ILE A 403 -26.44 -12.84 1.82
N ASN A 404 -27.61 -12.82 2.43
CA ASN A 404 -27.75 -12.83 3.90
C ASN A 404 -27.18 -14.10 4.52
N ASN A 405 -27.42 -15.27 3.90
CA ASN A 405 -26.83 -16.53 4.35
C ASN A 405 -25.31 -16.52 4.19
N THR A 406 -24.79 -16.05 3.06
CA THR A 406 -23.34 -15.89 2.83
C THR A 406 -22.72 -14.94 3.86
N ALA A 407 -23.34 -13.79 4.13
CA ALA A 407 -22.86 -12.83 5.14
C ALA A 407 -22.89 -13.41 6.56
N ARG A 408 -23.93 -14.20 6.91
CA ARG A 408 -24.00 -14.93 8.19
C ARG A 408 -22.93 -16.00 8.30
N LEU A 409 -22.68 -16.75 7.22
CA LEU A 409 -21.62 -17.75 7.20
C LEU A 409 -20.24 -17.11 7.39
N PHE A 410 -19.99 -15.96 6.76
CA PHE A 410 -18.78 -15.17 7.05
C PHE A 410 -18.73 -14.65 8.49
N GLN A 411 -19.86 -14.25 9.08
CA GLN A 411 -19.90 -13.84 10.48
C GLN A 411 -19.53 -15.00 11.42
N THR A 412 -20.13 -16.18 11.22
CA THR A 412 -19.78 -17.38 11.99
C THR A 412 -18.30 -17.73 11.82
N PHE A 413 -17.77 -17.64 10.60
CA PHE A 413 -16.36 -17.84 10.35
C PHE A 413 -15.45 -16.84 11.09
N MET A 414 -15.83 -15.55 11.10
CA MET A 414 -15.12 -14.52 11.85
C MET A 414 -15.13 -14.80 13.36
N GLU A 415 -16.26 -15.28 13.90
CA GLU A 415 -16.38 -15.71 15.30
C GLU A 415 -15.46 -16.89 15.61
N VAL A 416 -15.32 -17.84 14.68
CA VAL A 416 -14.36 -18.96 14.78
C VAL A 416 -12.92 -18.44 14.78
N LEU A 417 -12.58 -17.51 13.87
CA LEU A 417 -11.25 -16.88 13.87
C LEU A 417 -10.98 -16.02 15.12
N ASP A 418 -12.01 -15.44 15.75
CA ASP A 418 -11.92 -14.68 17.00
C ASP A 418 -11.63 -15.56 18.22
N GLN A 419 -12.01 -16.84 18.17
CA GLN A 419 -11.63 -17.80 19.22
C GLN A 419 -10.13 -18.08 19.23
N GLY A 420 -9.48 -18.02 18.05
CA GLY A 420 -8.03 -18.12 17.88
C GLY A 420 -7.43 -19.46 18.36
N PRO A 421 -6.15 -19.74 18.04
CA PRO A 421 -5.43 -20.83 18.69
C PRO A 421 -5.20 -20.45 20.15
N ALA A 422 -5.54 -21.34 21.09
CA ALA A 422 -5.30 -21.12 22.51
C ALA A 422 -3.82 -20.75 22.75
N PRO A 423 -3.52 -19.64 23.45
CA PRO A 423 -2.14 -19.22 23.64
C PRO A 423 -1.37 -20.32 24.38
N ALA A 424 -0.21 -20.71 23.85
CA ALA A 424 0.72 -21.55 24.59
C ALA A 424 1.05 -20.84 25.92
N ALA A 425 0.77 -21.50 27.05
CA ALA A 425 0.98 -20.93 28.37
C ALA A 425 2.44 -20.44 28.48
N LYS A 426 2.64 -19.12 28.66
CA LYS A 426 3.97 -18.57 28.93
C LYS A 426 4.44 -19.14 30.28
N PRO A 427 5.58 -19.85 30.35
CA PRO A 427 6.16 -20.19 31.64
C PRO A 427 6.53 -18.90 32.36
N ALA A 428 5.96 -18.69 33.55
CA ALA A 428 6.23 -17.50 34.35
C ALA A 428 7.71 -17.45 34.74
N PRO A 429 8.39 -16.30 34.61
CA PRO A 429 9.80 -16.19 34.97
C PRO A 429 9.96 -16.34 36.48
N GLY A 430 10.64 -17.41 36.92
CA GLY A 430 11.09 -17.59 38.30
C GLY A 430 10.13 -18.32 39.25
N THR A 431 9.02 -18.88 38.79
CA THR A 431 8.13 -19.71 39.63
C THR A 431 8.16 -21.16 39.16
N ALA A 432 8.40 -22.09 40.10
CA ALA A 432 8.24 -23.52 39.88
C ALA A 432 6.83 -23.77 39.31
N ALA A 433 6.77 -24.51 38.20
CA ALA A 433 5.61 -24.71 37.35
C ALA A 433 4.28 -24.83 38.10
N GLN A 434 3.60 -23.70 38.30
CA GLN A 434 2.14 -23.70 38.45
C GLN A 434 1.60 -23.53 37.04
N THR A 435 1.18 -24.64 36.47
CA THR A 435 0.38 -24.68 35.26
C THR A 435 -0.82 -23.77 35.46
N VAL A 436 -0.85 -22.64 34.75
CA VAL A 436 -2.09 -21.89 34.57
C VAL A 436 -3.08 -22.88 33.95
N PRO A 437 -4.21 -23.21 34.60
CA PRO A 437 -5.17 -24.14 34.04
C PRO A 437 -5.75 -23.47 32.79
N VAL A 438 -5.30 -23.91 31.62
CA VAL A 438 -6.00 -23.68 30.37
C VAL A 438 -7.41 -24.24 30.57
N ASP A 439 -8.44 -23.41 30.41
CA ASP A 439 -9.82 -23.87 30.54
C ASP A 439 -10.03 -25.08 29.61
N PRO A 440 -10.23 -26.29 30.16
CA PRO A 440 -10.36 -27.50 29.35
C PRO A 440 -11.64 -27.50 28.49
N LYS A 441 -12.51 -26.50 28.65
CA LYS A 441 -13.73 -26.31 27.87
C LYS A 441 -13.58 -25.35 26.68
N ALA A 442 -12.44 -24.69 26.50
CA ALA A 442 -12.24 -23.86 25.32
C ALA A 442 -12.25 -24.77 24.06
N PRO A 443 -13.16 -24.55 23.09
CA PRO A 443 -13.22 -25.37 21.89
C PRO A 443 -11.87 -25.29 21.15
N LYS A 444 -11.28 -26.46 20.88
CA LYS A 444 -10.07 -26.57 20.06
C LYS A 444 -10.48 -26.52 18.60
N VAL A 445 -10.72 -25.32 18.07
CA VAL A 445 -10.84 -25.15 16.62
C VAL A 445 -9.45 -25.25 16.02
N THR A 446 -9.27 -26.14 15.05
CA THR A 446 -8.05 -26.30 14.27
C THR A 446 -8.15 -25.56 12.93
N LEU A 447 -7.01 -25.29 12.27
CA LEU A 447 -7.01 -24.75 10.90
C LEU A 447 -7.70 -25.69 9.90
N GLN A 448 -7.70 -27.00 10.16
CA GLN A 448 -8.38 -27.99 9.33
C GLN A 448 -9.90 -27.86 9.45
N ASP A 449 -10.43 -27.66 10.66
CA ASP A 449 -11.87 -27.44 10.87
C ASP A 449 -12.35 -26.18 10.10
N ILE A 450 -11.54 -25.12 10.12
CA ILE A 450 -11.75 -23.90 9.35
C ILE A 450 -11.81 -24.17 7.84
N VAL A 451 -10.88 -24.97 7.31
CA VAL A 451 -10.85 -25.32 5.88
C VAL A 451 -12.08 -26.13 5.49
N GLU A 452 -12.49 -27.11 6.30
CA GLU A 452 -13.68 -27.93 6.05
C GLU A 452 -14.97 -27.09 6.05
N GLU A 453 -15.09 -26.12 6.96
CA GLU A 453 -16.19 -25.16 6.96
C GLU A 453 -16.22 -24.28 5.70
N LEU A 454 -15.04 -23.82 5.25
CA LEU A 454 -14.90 -23.05 4.01
C LEU A 454 -15.27 -23.87 2.77
N GLU A 455 -14.92 -25.16 2.73
CA GLU A 455 -15.32 -26.08 1.65
C GLU A 455 -16.83 -26.31 1.63
N ALA A 456 -17.43 -26.58 2.79
CA ALA A 456 -18.88 -26.71 2.91
C ALA A 456 -19.61 -25.41 2.52
N LEU A 457 -19.02 -24.25 2.82
CA LEU A 457 -19.52 -22.95 2.36
C LEU A 457 -19.45 -22.82 0.84
N LEU A 458 -18.33 -23.19 0.24
CA LEU A 458 -18.14 -23.13 -1.21
C LEU A 458 -19.13 -24.04 -1.94
N GLU A 459 -19.34 -25.27 -1.45
CA GLU A 459 -20.35 -26.18 -1.98
C GLU A 459 -21.76 -25.57 -1.93
N LYS A 460 -22.13 -24.95 -0.79
CA LYS A 460 -23.42 -24.26 -0.64
C LYS A 460 -23.54 -23.09 -1.61
N ILE A 461 -22.47 -22.33 -1.85
CA ILE A 461 -22.49 -21.23 -2.82
C ILE A 461 -22.71 -21.79 -4.23
N ASN A 462 -21.94 -22.80 -4.63
CA ASN A 462 -22.07 -23.41 -5.96
C ASN A 462 -23.45 -24.05 -6.18
N ALA A 463 -24.05 -24.65 -5.15
CA ALA A 463 -25.40 -25.22 -5.24
C ALA A 463 -26.49 -24.15 -5.40
N ASN A 464 -26.29 -22.97 -4.81
CA ASN A 464 -27.27 -21.88 -4.84
C ASN A 464 -27.11 -20.95 -6.05
N PHE A 465 -25.96 -20.95 -6.71
CA PHE A 465 -25.68 -20.14 -7.91
C PHE A 465 -25.20 -21.09 -9.02
N PRO A 466 -26.11 -21.76 -9.75
CA PRO A 466 -25.71 -22.54 -10.92
C PRO A 466 -25.19 -21.59 -12.00
N ALA A 467 -24.13 -22.04 -12.70
CA ALA A 467 -23.36 -21.29 -13.68
C ALA A 467 -24.18 -20.76 -14.87
#